data_AF-A0A534WHK8-F1
#
_entry.id   AF-A0A534WHK8-F1
#
_cell.length_a   1.000
_cell.length_b   1.000
_cell.length_c   1.000
_cell.angle_alpha   90.00
_cell.angle_beta   90.00
_cell.angle_gamma   90.00
#
_symmetry.space_group_name_H-M   'P 1'
#
loop_
_entity.id
_entity.type
_entity.pdbx_description
1 polymer ?
#
loop_
_entity_poly.entity_id
_entity_poly.type
_entity_poly.pdbx_seq_one_letter_code
_entity_poly.pdbx_strand_id
1 'polypeptide(L)'
;MTPKRFGGALNLNVHFHCVVPDGVFVREGSALRFAAVRPPTDEEVETVLLRIARRLDRLLRPHRPGPDTELSSLDIGYAESLQASLPVGLAEPPRRKRHSALIDGFSLHAG
;
A
#
# COMPACT_ATOMS: atom_id res chain seq x y z
N MET A 1 20.16 0.50 25.98
CA MET A 1 19.79 0.95 24.63
C MET A 1 20.59 0.13 23.64
N THR A 2 19.99 -0.90 23.06
CA THR A 2 20.66 -1.81 22.12
C THR A 2 20.84 -1.11 20.76
N PRO A 3 22.04 -1.14 20.17
CA PRO A 3 22.25 -0.55 18.86
C PRO A 3 21.41 -1.27 17.81
N LYS A 4 20.76 -0.49 16.94
CA LYS A 4 20.04 -1.01 15.77
C LYS A 4 21.07 -1.57 14.80
N ARG A 5 21.15 -2.90 14.68
CA ARG A 5 22.01 -3.57 13.70
C ARG A 5 21.36 -3.45 12.31
N PHE A 6 22.04 -2.81 11.38
CA PHE A 6 21.67 -2.80 9.97
C PHE A 6 22.36 -3.99 9.28
N GLY A 7 21.62 -4.73 8.45
CA GLY A 7 22.19 -5.76 7.56
C GLY A 7 23.01 -5.11 6.44
N GLY A 8 24.04 -5.80 5.96
CA GLY A 8 25.08 -5.27 5.04
C GLY A 8 24.59 -4.80 3.66
N ALA A 9 23.35 -5.08 3.28
CA ALA A 9 22.67 -4.37 2.20
C ALA A 9 21.92 -3.19 2.82
N LEU A 10 22.43 -1.97 2.59
CA LEU A 10 21.94 -0.71 3.12
C LEU A 10 20.47 -0.46 2.71
N ASN A 11 19.52 -1.13 3.38
CA ASN A 11 18.08 -1.03 3.09
C ASN A 11 17.52 0.25 3.76
N LEU A 12 18.09 1.38 3.35
CA LEU A 12 17.67 2.71 3.78
C LEU A 12 16.37 3.05 3.06
N ASN A 13 15.25 2.93 3.77
CA ASN A 13 13.97 3.42 3.29
C ASN A 13 13.90 4.92 3.62
N VAL A 14 14.32 5.76 2.68
CA VAL A 14 14.18 7.22 2.82
C VAL A 14 12.71 7.58 2.66
N HIS A 15 12.13 8.20 3.69
CA HIS A 15 10.74 8.66 3.68
C HIS A 15 10.72 10.19 3.73
N PHE A 16 10.01 10.81 2.79
CA PHE A 16 9.74 12.25 2.78
C PHE A 16 8.36 12.51 3.39
N HIS A 17 8.27 13.48 4.30
CA HIS A 17 7.00 13.95 4.85
C HIS A 17 6.69 15.35 4.30
N CYS A 18 5.51 15.52 3.70
CA CYS A 18 4.98 16.82 3.30
C CYS A 18 3.62 16.99 3.95
N VAL A 19 3.37 18.16 4.55
CA VAL A 19 2.03 18.53 5.03
C VAL A 19 1.34 19.26 3.89
N VAL A 20 0.26 18.67 3.38
CA VAL A 20 -0.54 19.24 2.30
C VAL A 20 -1.95 19.47 2.83
N PRO A 21 -2.56 20.65 2.60
CA PRO A 21 -3.95 20.89 3.01
C PRO A 21 -4.90 19.98 2.25
N ASP A 22 -5.85 19.37 2.98
CA ASP A 22 -6.89 18.51 2.41
C ASP A 22 -8.03 19.35 1.79
N GLY A 23 -7.71 20.00 0.67
CA GLY A 23 -8.65 20.85 -0.03
C GLY A 23 -8.11 21.42 -1.33
N VAL A 24 -8.97 22.15 -2.03
CA VAL A 24 -8.66 22.80 -3.31
C VAL A 24 -8.82 24.31 -3.20
N PHE A 25 -8.04 25.06 -3.96
CA PHE A 25 -8.26 26.50 -4.13
C PHE A 25 -9.09 26.74 -5.38
N VAL A 26 -10.25 27.36 -5.20
CA VAL A 26 -11.17 27.73 -6.27
C VAL A 26 -11.05 29.22 -6.53
N ARG A 27 -11.07 29.63 -7.80
CA ARG A 27 -11.00 31.05 -8.17
C ARG A 27 -12.39 31.65 -8.23
N GLU A 28 -12.59 32.75 -7.50
CA GLU A 28 -13.83 33.53 -7.50
C GLU A 28 -13.47 34.97 -7.90
N GLY A 29 -13.61 35.27 -9.19
CA GLY A 29 -13.15 36.54 -9.77
C GLY A 29 -11.62 36.70 -9.66
N SER A 30 -11.18 37.76 -9.00
CA SER A 30 -9.76 38.01 -8.71
C SER A 30 -9.27 37.34 -7.41
N ALA A 31 -10.15 36.70 -6.63
CA ALA A 31 -9.81 36.07 -5.36
C ALA A 31 -9.63 34.54 -5.48
N LEU A 32 -8.84 33.97 -4.57
CA LEU A 32 -8.76 32.53 -4.34
C LEU A 32 -9.47 32.19 -3.03
N ARG A 33 -10.38 31.21 -3.08
CA ARG A 33 -11.06 30.67 -1.91
C ARG A 33 -10.62 29.22 -1.70
N PHE A 34 -10.28 28.88 -0.46
CA PHE A 34 -10.04 27.49 -0.08
C PHE A 34 -11.38 26.76 0.10
N ALA A 35 -11.50 25.58 -0.50
CA ALA A 35 -12.61 24.67 -0.34
C ALA A 35 -12.07 23.35 0.21
N ALA A 36 -12.39 23.04 1.47
CA ALA A 36 -12.06 21.76 2.08
C ALA A 36 -12.72 20.62 1.29
N VAL A 37 -11.98 19.54 1.07
CA VAL A 37 -12.52 18.34 0.44
C VAL A 37 -13.04 17.43 1.55
N ARG A 38 -14.16 16.74 1.29
CA ARG A 38 -14.65 15.76 2.27
C ARG A 38 -13.72 14.53 2.29
N PRO A 39 -13.61 13.82 3.42
CA PRO A 39 -12.97 12.52 3.43
C PRO A 39 -13.60 11.59 2.39
N PRO A 40 -12.83 10.67 1.78
CA PRO A 40 -13.36 9.73 0.82
C PRO A 40 -14.36 8.76 1.48
N THR A 41 -15.37 8.33 0.73
CA THR A 41 -16.26 7.25 1.18
C THR A 41 -15.56 5.90 1.05
N ASP A 42 -16.06 4.90 1.75
CA ASP A 42 -15.55 3.52 1.63
C ASP A 42 -15.67 3.01 0.17
N GLU A 43 -16.73 3.38 -0.55
CA GLU A 43 -16.93 3.03 -1.97
C GLU A 43 -15.91 3.69 -2.90
N GLU A 44 -15.51 4.94 -2.61
CA GLU A 44 -14.45 5.62 -3.35
C GLU A 44 -13.09 4.96 -3.10
N VAL A 45 -12.81 4.60 -1.85
CA VAL A 45 -11.59 3.84 -1.49
C VAL A 45 -11.58 2.48 -2.18
N GLU A 46 -12.71 1.77 -2.22
CA GLU A 46 -12.87 0.49 -2.92
C GLU A 46 -12.64 0.64 -4.43
N THR A 47 -13.19 1.69 -5.04
CA THR A 47 -12.99 1.99 -6.47
C THR A 47 -11.51 2.22 -6.80
N VAL A 48 -10.79 2.93 -5.93
CA VAL A 48 -9.34 3.13 -6.09
C VAL A 48 -8.58 1.82 -5.94
N LEU A 49 -8.91 1.03 -4.91
CA LEU A 49 -8.28 -0.27 -4.67
C LEU A 49 -8.47 -1.21 -5.86
N LEU A 50 -9.67 -1.28 -6.45
CA LEU A 50 -9.93 -2.06 -7.68
C LEU A 50 -9.03 -1.62 -8.84
N ARG A 51 -8.84 -0.32 -9.03
CA ARG A 51 -7.97 0.20 -10.09
C ARG A 51 -6.50 -0.17 -9.84
N ILE A 52 -6.04 -0.07 -8.60
CA ILE A 52 -4.68 -0.46 -8.20
C ILE A 52 -4.49 -1.96 -8.42
N ALA A 53 -5.37 -2.81 -7.90
CA ALA A 53 -5.29 -4.27 -8.03
C ALA A 53 -5.22 -4.70 -9.50
N ARG A 54 -6.09 -4.15 -10.37
CA ARG A 54 -6.07 -4.42 -11.81
C ARG A 54 -4.77 -3.97 -12.49
N ARG A 55 -4.21 -2.84 -12.06
CA ARG A 55 -2.95 -2.33 -12.59
C ARG A 55 -1.78 -3.20 -12.15
N LEU A 56 -1.75 -3.60 -10.88
CA LEU A 56 -0.74 -4.51 -10.33
C LEU A 56 -0.81 -5.87 -11.02
N ASP A 57 -1.99 -6.46 -11.19
CA ASP A 57 -2.13 -7.70 -11.96
C ASP A 57 -1.56 -7.53 -13.37
N ARG A 58 -1.93 -6.47 -14.08
CA ARG A 58 -1.39 -6.21 -15.43
C ARG A 58 0.13 -6.08 -15.46
N LEU A 59 0.73 -5.40 -14.50
CA LEU A 59 2.17 -5.17 -14.42
C LEU A 59 2.94 -6.44 -14.03
N LEU A 60 2.39 -7.23 -13.11
CA LEU A 60 3.04 -8.41 -12.56
C LEU A 60 2.80 -9.67 -13.39
N ARG A 61 1.73 -9.72 -14.20
CA ARG A 61 1.41 -10.86 -15.08
C ARG A 61 2.61 -11.38 -15.88
N PRO A 62 3.42 -10.54 -16.57
CA PRO A 62 4.58 -11.02 -17.32
C PRO A 62 5.72 -11.58 -16.45
N HIS A 63 5.73 -11.24 -15.15
CA HIS A 63 6.76 -11.62 -14.20
C HIS A 63 6.31 -12.76 -13.28
N ARG A 64 5.10 -13.29 -13.48
CA ARG A 64 4.62 -14.43 -12.71
C ARG A 64 5.45 -15.66 -13.07
N PRO A 65 6.01 -16.38 -12.08
CA PRO A 65 6.67 -17.65 -12.32
C PRO A 65 5.71 -18.58 -13.07
N GLY A 66 6.15 -19.13 -14.19
CA GLY A 66 5.46 -20.25 -14.84
C GLY A 66 5.56 -21.52 -13.99
N PRO A 67 4.76 -22.56 -14.30
CA PRO A 67 4.78 -23.82 -13.57
C PRO A 67 6.16 -24.49 -13.52
N ASP A 68 7.00 -24.24 -14.54
CA ASP A 68 8.34 -24.82 -14.66
C ASP A 68 9.45 -23.87 -14.18
N THR A 69 9.09 -22.78 -13.48
CA THR A 69 10.10 -21.84 -12.96
C THR A 69 10.75 -22.43 -11.74
N GLU A 70 12.02 -22.81 -11.88
CA GLU A 70 12.85 -23.27 -10.76
C GLU A 70 13.08 -22.11 -9.78
N LEU A 71 12.56 -22.27 -8.56
CA LEU A 71 12.81 -21.34 -7.47
C LEU A 71 14.20 -21.58 -6.90
N SER A 72 15.02 -20.54 -6.81
CA SER A 72 16.33 -20.68 -6.18
C SER A 72 16.17 -20.87 -4.66
N SER A 73 17.19 -21.43 -4.01
CA SER A 73 17.22 -21.51 -2.54
C SER A 73 17.09 -20.15 -1.85
N LEU A 74 17.49 -19.06 -2.54
CA LEU A 74 17.31 -17.69 -2.07
C LEU A 74 15.84 -17.25 -2.12
N ASP A 75 15.10 -17.62 -3.18
CA ASP A 75 13.67 -17.31 -3.30
C ASP A 75 12.85 -18.01 -2.22
N ILE A 76 13.19 -19.27 -1.93
CA ILE A 76 12.58 -20.07 -0.88
C ILE A 76 12.84 -19.44 0.50
N GLY A 77 14.12 -19.15 0.82
CA GLY A 77 14.47 -18.55 2.11
C GLY A 77 13.86 -17.15 2.31
N TYR A 78 13.72 -16.38 1.23
CA TYR A 78 13.02 -15.09 1.28
C TYR A 78 11.52 -15.26 1.57
N ALA A 79 10.85 -16.21 0.92
CA ALA A 79 9.43 -16.50 1.16
C ALA A 79 9.16 -16.99 2.60
N GLU A 80 10.02 -17.85 3.13
CA GLU A 80 9.96 -18.31 4.52
C GLU A 80 10.16 -17.16 5.50
N SER A 81 11.13 -16.27 5.25
CA SER A 81 11.35 -15.08 6.07
C SER A 81 10.16 -14.14 6.05
N LEU A 82 9.49 -13.97 4.91
CA LEU A 82 8.26 -13.18 4.82
C LEU A 82 7.18 -13.83 5.68
N GLN A 83 6.93 -15.13 5.54
CA GLN A 83 5.94 -15.87 6.33
C GLN A 83 6.20 -15.76 7.84
N ALA A 84 7.45 -15.89 8.28
CA ALA A 84 7.83 -15.74 9.68
C ALA A 84 7.67 -14.29 10.20
N SER A 85 7.71 -13.31 9.30
CA SER A 85 7.56 -11.88 9.61
C SER A 85 6.13 -11.37 9.41
N LEU A 86 5.23 -12.19 8.87
CA LEU A 86 3.82 -11.84 8.75
C LEU A 86 3.23 -11.70 10.16
N PRO A 87 2.55 -10.59 10.49
CA PRO A 87 1.86 -10.47 11.75
C PRO A 87 0.87 -11.63 11.92
N VAL A 88 0.88 -12.27 13.09
CA VAL A 88 -0.16 -13.24 13.48
C VAL A 88 -1.50 -12.50 13.44
N GLY A 89 -2.30 -12.74 12.40
CA GLY A 89 -3.56 -12.03 12.18
C GLY A 89 -4.08 -11.96 10.74
N LEU A 90 -3.29 -12.33 9.71
CA LEU A 90 -3.78 -12.37 8.32
C LEU A 90 -4.86 -13.44 8.05
N ALA A 91 -5.06 -14.38 8.98
CA ALA A 91 -6.13 -15.37 8.91
C ALA A 91 -7.51 -14.81 9.29
N GLU A 92 -7.55 -13.70 10.05
CA GLU A 92 -8.80 -13.01 10.36
C GLU A 92 -8.97 -11.81 9.42
N PRO A 93 -10.16 -11.61 8.82
CA PRO A 93 -10.39 -10.43 8.02
C PRO A 93 -10.17 -9.19 8.91
N PRO A 94 -9.36 -8.21 8.48
CA PRO A 94 -9.11 -7.02 9.27
C PRO A 94 -10.43 -6.34 9.60
N ARG A 95 -10.64 -5.98 10.88
CA ARG A 95 -11.79 -5.18 11.29
C ARG A 95 -11.89 -3.95 10.39
N ARG A 96 -13.00 -3.83 9.65
CA ARG A 96 -13.23 -2.72 8.73
C ARG A 96 -13.09 -1.40 9.49
N LYS A 97 -12.05 -0.63 9.17
CA LYS A 97 -11.88 0.74 9.66
C LYS A 97 -12.65 1.67 8.72
N ARG A 98 -13.13 2.81 9.22
CA ARG A 98 -13.70 3.84 8.33
C ARG A 98 -12.64 4.24 7.30
N HIS A 99 -13.06 4.46 6.06
CA HIS A 99 -12.23 4.82 4.91
C HIS A 99 -11.22 3.71 4.55
N SER A 100 -11.66 2.46 4.55
CA SER A 100 -10.83 1.31 4.15
C SER A 100 -11.53 0.32 3.24
N ALA A 101 -10.73 -0.32 2.37
CA ALA A 101 -11.20 -1.38 1.47
C ALA A 101 -10.23 -2.57 1.50
N LEU A 102 -10.75 -3.77 1.20
CA LEU A 102 -10.01 -5.02 1.10
C LEU A 102 -10.56 -5.81 -0.10
N ILE A 103 -9.70 -6.15 -1.06
CA ILE A 103 -10.07 -6.85 -2.31
C ILE A 103 -8.94 -7.79 -2.69
N ASP A 104 -9.23 -9.07 -2.92
CA ASP A 104 -8.27 -10.09 -3.39
C ASP A 104 -6.94 -10.10 -2.60
N GLY A 105 -7.01 -9.88 -1.28
CA GLY A 105 -5.85 -9.83 -0.39
C GLY A 105 -5.10 -8.50 -0.36
N PHE A 106 -5.47 -7.53 -1.20
CA PHE A 106 -4.97 -6.15 -1.14
C PHE A 106 -5.82 -5.30 -0.21
N SER A 107 -5.21 -4.48 0.64
CA SER A 107 -5.90 -3.49 1.48
C SER A 107 -5.50 -2.06 1.12
N LEU A 108 -6.44 -1.12 1.28
CA LEU A 108 -6.20 0.31 1.16
C LEU A 108 -6.86 1.05 2.33
N HIS A 109 -6.12 2.00 2.90
CA HIS A 109 -6.59 2.88 3.96
C HIS A 109 -6.40 4.33 3.53
N ALA A 110 -7.47 5.13 3.59
CA ALA A 110 -7.36 6.58 3.50
C ALA A 110 -7.27 7.14 4.92
N GLY A 111 -6.11 7.69 5.25
CA GLY A 111 -5.78 8.30 6.55
C GLY A 111 -6.00 9.80 6.57
#